data_AF-A0A453FAN8-F1
#
_entry.id   AF-A0A453FAN8-F1
#
_cell.length_a   1.000
_cell.length_b   1.000
_cell.length_c   1.000
_cell.angle_alpha   90.00
_cell.angle_beta   90.00
_cell.angle_gamma   90.00
#
_symmetry.space_group_name_H-M   'P 1'
#
loop_
_entity.id
_entity.type
_entity.pdbx_description
1 polymer ?
#
loop_
_entity_poly.entity_id
_entity_poly.type
_entity_poly.pdbx_seq_one_letter_code
_entity_poly.pdbx_strand_id
1 'polypeptide(L)'
;LDYNVLGGKLNRGLAVVESYKLLKAGSEPSEEEEFLACILGWGIEWLQAYFLILDDIMDNSQTRRGKPCWYRLPKVGLIAINDGLVLRSQISRIFKRYFHGKPYYVDLLDLFNEVIISKKVPFYVLFCCRSLILLLLI
;
A
#
# COMPACT_ATOMS: atom_id res chain seq x y z
N LEU A 1 13.85 1.18 1.39
CA LEU A 1 12.71 0.56 0.66
C LEU A 1 12.74 -0.95 0.82
N ASP A 2 13.76 -1.63 0.31
CA ASP A 2 13.87 -3.10 0.31
C ASP A 2 13.76 -3.74 1.69
N TYR A 3 14.28 -3.07 2.73
CA TYR A 3 14.23 -3.57 4.10
C TYR A 3 12.80 -3.69 4.66
N ASN A 4 11.94 -2.70 4.38
CA ASN A 4 10.61 -2.58 5.01
C ASN A 4 9.47 -3.06 4.12
N VAL A 5 9.61 -2.91 2.80
CA VAL A 5 8.57 -3.30 1.84
C VAL A 5 8.67 -4.80 1.52
N LEU A 6 9.88 -5.32 1.28
CA LEU A 6 10.09 -6.74 0.93
C LEU A 6 10.18 -7.65 2.17
N GLY A 7 10.16 -8.96 1.95
CA GLY A 7 10.24 -9.98 3.02
C GLY A 7 8.91 -10.33 3.69
N GLY A 8 7.80 -9.76 3.22
CA GLY A 8 6.44 -10.20 3.55
C GLY A 8 5.90 -11.20 2.50
N LYS A 9 4.69 -11.71 2.72
CA LYS A 9 4.01 -12.62 1.77
C LYS A 9 3.40 -11.91 0.55
N LEU A 10 3.37 -10.57 0.55
CA LEU A 10 2.73 -9.73 -0.47
C LEU A 10 1.22 -10.01 -0.67
N ASN A 11 0.58 -10.65 0.32
CA ASN A 11 -0.83 -11.06 0.22
C ASN A 11 -1.77 -9.89 -0.04
N ARG A 12 -1.46 -8.68 0.44
CA ARG A 12 -2.36 -7.53 0.28
C ARG A 12 -2.25 -6.95 -1.12
N GLY A 13 -1.03 -6.82 -1.64
CA GLY A 13 -0.79 -6.44 -3.03
C GLY A 13 -1.38 -7.44 -4.02
N LEU A 14 -1.15 -8.74 -3.80
CA LEU A 14 -1.70 -9.82 -4.64
C LEU A 14 -3.23 -9.87 -4.57
N ALA A 15 -3.82 -9.65 -3.40
CA ALA A 15 -5.28 -9.62 -3.26
C ALA A 15 -5.94 -8.54 -4.13
N VAL A 16 -5.28 -7.40 -4.37
CA VAL A 16 -5.78 -6.37 -5.30
C VAL A 16 -5.86 -6.90 -6.73
N VAL A 17 -4.79 -7.51 -7.21
CA VAL A 17 -4.70 -8.04 -8.58
C VAL A 17 -5.71 -9.16 -8.80
N GLU A 18 -5.76 -10.13 -7.87
CA GLU A 18 -6.70 -11.26 -7.97
C GLU A 18 -8.15 -10.81 -7.88
N SER A 19 -8.46 -9.86 -6.99
CA SER A 19 -9.82 -9.34 -6.86
C SER A 19 -10.24 -8.53 -8.09
N TYR A 20 -9.32 -7.83 -8.76
CA TYR A 20 -9.59 -7.15 -10.03
C TYR A 20 -9.98 -8.16 -11.12
N LYS A 21 -9.20 -9.25 -11.27
CA LYS A 21 -9.49 -10.36 -12.20
C LYS A 21 -10.86 -10.98 -11.93
N LEU A 22 -11.19 -11.24 -10.67
CA LEU A 22 -12.47 -11.82 -10.27
C LEU A 22 -13.67 -10.90 -10.57
N LEU A 23 -13.53 -9.59 -10.34
CA LEU A 23 -14.62 -8.63 -10.52
C LEU A 23 -14.87 -8.26 -11.99
N LYS A 24 -13.92 -8.52 -12.89
CA LYS A 24 -14.07 -8.32 -14.34
C LYS A 24 -14.99 -9.37 -15.02
N ALA A 25 -15.77 -10.11 -14.22
CA ALA A 25 -16.86 -11.01 -14.62
C ALA A 25 -16.48 -12.02 -15.72
N GLY A 26 -15.24 -12.53 -15.71
CA GLY A 26 -14.77 -13.55 -16.64
C GLY A 26 -14.18 -13.03 -17.95
N SER A 27 -14.01 -11.71 -18.11
CA SER A 27 -13.16 -11.16 -19.16
C SER A 27 -11.72 -10.99 -18.66
N GLU A 28 -10.75 -11.37 -19.48
CA GLU A 28 -9.34 -11.18 -19.15
C GLU A 28 -8.99 -9.68 -19.10
N PRO A 29 -8.24 -9.23 -18.08
CA PRO A 29 -7.61 -7.92 -18.11
C PRO A 29 -6.74 -7.74 -19.35
N SER A 30 -6.76 -6.54 -19.93
CA SER A 30 -5.68 -6.12 -20.80
C SER A 30 -4.38 -5.98 -20.01
N GLU A 31 -3.26 -5.98 -20.72
CA GLU A 31 -1.93 -5.79 -20.12
C GLU A 31 -1.83 -4.46 -19.36
N GLU A 32 -2.47 -3.39 -19.86
CA GLU A 32 -2.51 -2.09 -19.17
C GLU A 32 -3.28 -2.19 -17.85
N GLU A 33 -4.44 -2.84 -17.84
CA GLU A 33 -5.24 -2.99 -16.63
C GLU A 33 -4.55 -3.86 -15.58
N GLU A 34 -3.94 -4.98 -15.99
CA GLU A 34 -3.16 -5.82 -15.08
C GLU A 34 -1.96 -5.05 -14.51
N PHE A 35 -1.28 -4.27 -15.34
CA PHE A 35 -0.19 -3.40 -14.90
C PHE A 35 -0.66 -2.36 -13.88
N LEU A 36 -1.78 -1.68 -14.14
CA LEU A 36 -2.37 -0.71 -13.21
C LEU A 36 -2.81 -1.35 -11.90
N ALA A 37 -3.42 -2.54 -11.95
CA ALA A 37 -3.77 -3.32 -10.75
C ALA A 37 -2.52 -3.68 -9.93
N CYS A 38 -1.40 -4.02 -10.58
CA CYS A 38 -0.12 -4.26 -9.92
C CYS A 38 0.43 -2.98 -9.26
N ILE A 39 0.39 -1.84 -9.94
CA ILE A 39 0.81 -0.54 -9.39
C ILE A 39 0.00 -0.21 -8.13
N LEU A 40 -1.32 -0.44 -8.18
CA LEU A 40 -2.20 -0.24 -7.04
C LEU A 40 -1.85 -1.18 -5.88
N GLY A 41 -1.64 -2.47 -6.17
CA GLY A 41 -1.20 -3.46 -5.18
C GLY A 41 0.11 -3.07 -4.48
N TRP A 42 1.08 -2.53 -5.24
CA TRP A 42 2.30 -1.98 -4.67
C TRP A 42 2.05 -0.75 -3.79
N GLY A 43 1.12 0.13 -4.17
CA GLY A 43 0.68 1.24 -3.33
C GLY A 43 0.20 0.77 -1.95
N ILE A 44 -0.55 -0.34 -1.91
CA ILE A 44 -1.02 -0.96 -0.66
C ILE A 44 0.14 -1.54 0.18
N GLU A 45 1.09 -2.24 -0.43
CA GLU A 45 2.26 -2.79 0.29
C GLU A 45 3.16 -1.67 0.85
N TRP A 46 3.30 -0.55 0.14
CA TRP A 46 4.03 0.63 0.62
C TRP A 46 3.30 1.31 1.77
N LEU A 47 1.97 1.41 1.69
CA LEU A 47 1.14 1.94 2.76
C LEU A 47 1.25 1.07 4.01
N GLN A 48 1.22 -0.26 3.85
CA GLN A 48 1.45 -1.19 4.95
C GLN A 48 2.83 -1.00 5.58
N ALA A 49 3.89 -0.88 4.77
CA ALA A 49 5.25 -0.68 5.27
C ALA A 49 5.38 0.63 6.07
N TYR A 50 4.77 1.72 5.60
CA TYR A 50 4.68 2.97 6.36
C TYR A 50 4.08 2.75 7.75
N PHE A 51 2.92 2.10 7.83
CA PHE A 51 2.27 1.85 9.11
C PHE A 51 3.07 0.93 10.03
N LEU A 52 3.68 -0.13 9.51
CA LEU A 52 4.48 -1.05 10.32
C LEU A 52 5.70 -0.36 10.94
N ILE A 53 6.33 0.59 10.24
CA ILE A 53 7.44 1.36 10.81
C ILE A 53 6.96 2.17 12.01
N LEU A 54 5.81 2.84 11.91
CA LEU A 54 5.26 3.63 13.01
C LEU A 54 4.76 2.75 14.16
N ASP A 55 4.07 1.67 13.84
CA ASP A 55 3.59 0.64 14.78
C ASP A 55 4.75 0.06 15.60
N ASP A 56 5.83 -0.35 14.93
CA ASP A 56 7.02 -0.89 15.59
C ASP A 56 7.62 0.12 16.59
N ILE A 57 7.58 1.42 16.29
CA ILE A 57 8.07 2.48 17.18
C ILE A 57 7.11 2.69 18.36
N MET A 58 5.80 2.78 18.11
CA MET A 58 4.77 3.00 19.14
C MET A 58 4.72 1.85 20.15
N ASP A 59 4.82 0.61 19.66
CA ASP A 59 4.77 -0.61 20.47
C ASP A 59 6.14 -1.01 21.02
N ASN A 60 7.18 -0.23 20.72
CA ASN A 60 8.56 -0.50 21.11
C ASN A 60 9.05 -1.90 20.67
N SER A 61 8.59 -2.35 19.50
CA SER A 61 8.84 -3.69 18.96
C SER A 61 10.34 -3.96 18.71
N GLN A 62 10.72 -5.24 18.82
CA GLN A 62 12.11 -5.67 18.62
C GLN A 62 12.37 -6.16 17.20
N THR A 63 11.48 -6.99 16.68
CA THR A 63 11.66 -7.67 15.40
C THR A 63 10.41 -7.65 14.54
N ARG A 64 10.62 -7.51 13.22
CA ARG A 64 9.59 -7.61 12.19
C ARG A 64 10.12 -8.45 11.03
N ARG A 65 9.32 -9.41 10.55
CA ARG A 65 9.68 -10.32 9.42
C ARG A 65 11.04 -11.01 9.62
N GLY A 66 11.32 -11.44 10.85
CA GLY A 66 12.57 -12.13 11.20
C GLY A 66 13.82 -11.24 11.26
N LYS A 67 13.68 -9.91 11.17
CA LYS A 67 14.78 -8.95 11.25
C LYS A 67 14.52 -7.90 12.34
N PRO A 68 15.54 -7.19 12.85
CA PRO A 68 15.33 -6.05 13.74
C PRO A 68 14.39 -5.01 13.11
N CYS A 69 13.50 -4.41 13.90
CA CYS A 69 12.65 -3.32 13.44
C CYS A 69 13.49 -2.15 12.90
N TRP A 70 13.00 -1.44 11.89
CA TRP A 70 13.78 -0.42 11.17
C TRP A 70 14.42 0.62 12.09
N TYR A 71 13.65 1.12 13.06
CA TYR A 71 14.10 2.12 14.02
C TYR A 71 15.16 1.63 15.02
N ARG A 72 15.36 0.31 15.13
CA ARG A 72 16.37 -0.30 16.01
C ARG A 72 17.75 -0.38 15.36
N LEU A 73 17.86 -0.12 14.05
CA LEU A 73 19.15 -0.17 13.39
C LEU A 73 20.06 0.98 13.87
N PRO A 74 21.36 0.73 14.13
CA PRO A 74 22.25 1.70 14.78
C PRO A 74 22.36 3.09 14.10
N LYS A 75 22.08 3.17 12.80
CA LYS A 75 22.15 4.42 12.02
C LYS A 75 20.79 5.05 11.71
N VAL A 76 19.70 4.41 12.13
CA VAL A 76 18.34 4.82 11.79
C VAL A 76 17.69 5.51 12.99
N GLY A 77 17.49 4.80 14.10
CA GLY A 77 16.80 5.37 15.26
C GLY A 77 15.45 5.98 14.88
N LEU A 78 15.16 7.17 15.41
CA LEU A 78 13.90 7.88 15.13
C LEU A 78 13.83 8.54 13.74
N ILE A 79 14.92 8.52 12.95
CA ILE A 79 14.87 8.92 11.52
C ILE A 79 13.88 8.02 10.76
N ALA A 80 13.62 6.81 11.27
CA ALA A 80 12.58 5.91 10.79
C ALA A 80 11.21 6.58 10.62
N ILE A 81 10.85 7.56 11.47
CA ILE A 81 9.59 8.31 11.33
C ILE A 81 9.56 9.06 9.99
N ASN A 82 10.65 9.77 9.67
CA ASN A 82 10.79 10.47 8.40
C ASN A 82 10.81 9.49 7.21
N ASP A 83 11.51 8.36 7.34
CA ASP A 83 11.54 7.34 6.29
C ASP A 83 10.14 6.78 6.00
N GLY A 84 9.31 6.61 7.03
CA GLY A 84 7.90 6.27 6.89
C GLY A 84 7.13 7.34 6.11
N LEU A 85 7.30 8.62 6.45
CA LEU A 85 6.64 9.72 5.72
C LEU A 85 7.09 9.78 4.24
N VAL A 86 8.35 9.47 3.96
CA VAL A 86 8.85 9.35 2.59
C VAL A 86 8.08 8.25 1.85
N LEU A 87 7.92 7.06 2.43
CA LEU A 87 7.11 5.98 1.81
C LEU A 87 5.70 6.45 1.47
N ARG A 88 5.02 7.09 2.42
CA ARG A 88 3.67 7.65 2.20
C ARG A 88 3.64 8.64 1.04
N SER A 89 4.61 9.57 0.98
CA SER A 89 4.68 10.59 -0.08
C SER A 89 4.90 10.01 -1.47
N GLN A 90 5.67 8.91 -1.58
CA GLN A 90 5.94 8.30 -2.87
C GLN A 90 4.71 7.62 -3.48
N ILE A 91 3.77 7.13 -2.66
CA ILE A 91 2.51 6.54 -3.15
C ILE A 91 1.76 7.57 -4.01
N SER A 92 1.58 8.80 -3.51
CA SER A 92 0.92 9.86 -4.28
C SER A 92 1.67 10.21 -5.58
N ARG A 93 3.01 10.15 -5.58
CA ARG A 93 3.82 10.39 -6.79
C ARG A 93 3.65 9.27 -7.82
N ILE A 94 3.62 8.02 -7.38
CA ILE A 94 3.34 6.87 -8.23
C ILE A 94 1.94 7.00 -8.82
N PHE A 95 0.95 7.34 -8.00
CA PHE A 95 -0.43 7.43 -8.49
C PHE A 95 -0.62 8.56 -9.49
N LYS A 96 -0.02 9.73 -9.22
CA LYS A 96 0.01 10.82 -10.20
C LYS A 96 0.69 10.41 -11.51
N ARG A 97 1.66 9.49 -11.50
CA ARG A 97 2.33 9.06 -12.73
C ARG A 97 1.47 8.13 -13.58
N TYR A 98 0.75 7.19 -12.96
CA TYR A 98 0.09 6.09 -13.68
C TYR A 98 -1.43 6.24 -13.80
N PHE A 99 -2.08 6.94 -12.87
CA PHE A 99 -3.53 7.10 -12.86
C PHE A 99 -3.99 8.51 -13.25
N HIS A 100 -3.07 9.47 -13.40
CA HIS A 100 -3.45 10.82 -13.79
C HIS A 100 -4.16 10.85 -15.14
N GLY A 101 -5.33 11.50 -15.19
CA GLY A 101 -6.19 11.54 -16.37
C GLY A 101 -7.19 10.37 -16.46
N LYS A 102 -7.10 9.36 -15.59
CA LYS A 102 -8.16 8.36 -15.43
C LYS A 102 -9.32 8.97 -14.62
N PRO A 103 -10.58 8.63 -14.93
CA PRO A 103 -11.75 9.27 -14.30
C PRO A 103 -11.79 9.06 -12.78
N TYR A 104 -11.31 7.90 -12.30
CA TYR A 104 -11.29 7.49 -10.90
C TYR A 104 -10.03 7.93 -10.12
N TYR A 105 -9.17 8.77 -10.69
CA TYR A 105 -7.91 9.17 -10.05
C TYR A 105 -8.10 9.90 -8.71
N VAL A 106 -9.11 10.78 -8.63
CA VAL A 106 -9.38 11.57 -7.42
C VAL A 106 -9.92 10.65 -6.33
N ASP A 107 -10.90 9.80 -6.66
CA ASP A 107 -11.47 8.83 -5.73
C ASP A 107 -10.39 7.87 -5.18
N LEU A 108 -9.44 7.46 -6.03
CA LEU A 108 -8.30 6.66 -5.63
C LEU A 108 -7.43 7.36 -4.57
N LEU A 109 -7.14 8.64 -4.75
CA LEU A 109 -6.36 9.42 -3.79
C LEU A 109 -7.11 9.62 -2.47
N ASP A 110 -8.39 9.96 -2.54
CA ASP A 110 -9.24 10.19 -1.38
C ASP A 110 -9.34 8.91 -0.55
N LEU A 111 -9.58 7.77 -1.19
CA LEU A 111 -9.63 6.49 -0.50
C LEU A 111 -8.32 6.14 0.21
N PHE A 112 -7.17 6.40 -0.40
CA PHE A 112 -5.88 6.21 0.28
C PHE A 112 -5.68 7.16 1.47
N ASN A 113 -6.12 8.41 1.35
CA ASN A 113 -6.05 9.38 2.44
C ASN A 113 -7.01 9.01 3.60
N GLU A 114 -8.22 8.54 3.30
CA GLU A 114 -9.17 8.05 4.30
C GLU A 114 -8.61 6.89 5.12
N VAL A 115 -7.95 5.93 4.45
CA VAL A 115 -7.29 4.81 5.14
C VAL A 115 -6.21 5.31 6.11
N ILE A 116 -5.50 6.39 5.76
CA ILE A 116 -4.49 6.99 6.62
C ILE A 116 -5.10 7.64 7.86
N ILE A 117 -6.25 8.30 7.70
CA ILE A 117 -6.94 9.02 8.78
C ILE A 117 -7.68 8.03 9.71
N SER A 118 -8.18 6.93 9.17
CA SER A 118 -8.94 5.93 9.93
C SER A 118 -8.06 5.16 10.93
N LYS A 119 -8.38 5.25 12.22
CA LYS A 119 -7.59 4.68 13.34
C LYS A 119 -7.55 3.14 13.44
N LYS A 120 -7.99 2.39 12.41
CA LYS A 120 -8.05 0.91 12.41
C LYS A 120 -7.38 0.31 11.17
N VAL A 121 -6.10 0.62 11.05
CA VAL A 121 -5.20 0.27 9.94
C VAL A 121 -5.18 -1.22 9.54
N PRO A 122 -5.18 -2.22 10.45
CA PRO A 122 -5.02 -3.61 10.04
C PRO A 122 -6.25 -4.20 9.32
N PHE A 123 -7.45 -3.74 9.70
CA PHE A 123 -8.72 -4.23 9.15
C PHE A 123 -9.14 -3.47 7.89
N TYR A 124 -8.76 -2.20 7.76
CA TYR A 124 -9.15 -1.35 6.64
C TYR A 124 -8.51 -1.73 5.31
N VAL A 125 -7.30 -2.31 5.30
CA VAL A 125 -6.64 -2.65 4.02
C VAL A 125 -7.41 -3.72 3.23
N LEU A 126 -8.09 -4.65 3.91
CA LEU A 126 -8.99 -5.61 3.25
C LEU A 126 -10.26 -4.94 2.71
N PHE A 127 -10.82 -3.98 3.45
CA PHE A 127 -11.99 -3.22 3.01
C PHE A 127 -11.67 -2.32 1.82
N CYS A 128 -10.50 -1.69 1.85
CA CYS A 128 -9.97 -0.83 0.79
C CYS A 128 -9.81 -1.60 -0.52
N CYS A 129 -9.40 -2.88 -0.49
CA CYS A 129 -9.33 -3.71 -1.70
C CYS A 129 -10.68 -3.78 -2.42
N ARG A 130 -11.81 -3.88 -1.71
CA ARG A 130 -13.14 -3.94 -2.36
C ARG A 130 -13.54 -2.60 -2.99
N SER A 131 -13.35 -1.49 -2.28
CA SER A 131 -13.71 -0.16 -2.76
C SER A 131 -12.77 0.37 -3.86
N LEU A 132 -11.47 0.07 -3.76
CA LEU A 132 -10.47 0.45 -4.76
C LEU A 132 -10.68 -0.24 -6.11
N ILE A 133 -11.18 -1.48 -6.08
CA ILE A 133 -11.36 -2.26 -7.31
C ILE A 133 -12.64 -1.86 -8.02
N LEU A 134 -13.69 -1.49 -7.27
CA LEU A 134 -14.88 -0.86 -7.84
C LEU A 134 -14.50 0.38 -8.65
N LEU A 135 -13.54 1.18 -8.18
CA LEU A 135 -13.06 2.36 -8.91
C LEU A 135 -12.33 2.04 -10.22
N LEU A 136 -11.67 0.88 -10.34
CA LEU A 136 -10.99 0.45 -11.56
C LEU A 136 -11.93 -0.16 -12.61
N LEU A 137 -13.21 -0.34 -12.30
CA LEU A 137 -14.22 -0.94 -13.18
C LEU A 137 -15.21 0.09 -13.76
N ILE A 138 -15.07 1.38 -13.42
CA ILE A 138 -15.88 2.51 -13.87
C ILE A 138 -15.07 3.34 -14.86
#